data_AF-A0AAW4UG15-F1
#
_entry.id   AF-A0AAW4UG15-F1
#
_cell.length_a   1.000
_cell.length_b   1.000
_cell.length_c   1.000
_cell.angle_alpha   90.00
_cell.angle_beta   90.00
_cell.angle_gamma   90.00
#
_symmetry.space_group_name_H-M   'P 1'
#
loop_
_entity.id
_entity.type
_entity.pdbx_description
1 polymer ?
#
loop_
_entity_poly.entity_id
_entity_poly.type
_entity_poly.pdbx_seq_one_letter_code
_entity_poly.pdbx_strand_id
1 'polypeptide(L)'
;IRGLFGQALKTNEFLQFAVLTGCLRVSKESIFTGLNNFEINSIVDIDHDEQFGFTDDEVMKLLSDYDRSERYPDVKEWYDGYHFGNADIYCPWDVINFAKKLVSDPSARPSAFWINSSGNDMVKRFVDKADQTTRDEIEKLVAGGFVEKQLRLDLTYDEIDNTIDNLWSVLFTTGYLTKIGEVKVPDSESYAYKLVIPNKEVREVFILQIQEWFKAVVAKDDDTMKLLSRAILDKDEKQIARQLNIVMSRMISILDTKAPD
;
A
#
# COMPACT_ATOMS: atom_id res chain seq x y z
N ILE A 1 -27.42 0.31 5.84
CA ILE A 1 -26.36 0.77 6.77
C ILE A 1 -26.60 2.21 7.25
N ARG A 2 -26.82 3.20 6.37
CA ARG A 2 -27.06 4.60 6.76
C ARG A 2 -28.13 4.80 7.86
N GLY A 3 -29.32 4.24 7.68
CA GLY A 3 -30.39 4.34 8.70
C GLY A 3 -30.03 3.70 10.04
N LEU A 4 -29.24 2.63 10.02
CA LEU A 4 -28.75 1.95 11.23
C LEU A 4 -27.81 2.86 12.02
N PHE A 5 -26.81 3.47 11.37
CA PHE A 5 -25.88 4.37 12.06
C PHE A 5 -26.55 5.66 12.54
N GLY A 6 -27.51 6.20 11.79
CA GLY A 6 -28.30 7.34 12.26
C GLY A 6 -29.06 7.03 13.55
N GLN A 7 -29.76 5.90 13.59
CA GLN A 7 -30.51 5.48 14.77
C GLN A 7 -29.61 5.15 15.96
N ALA A 8 -28.52 4.42 15.72
CA ALA A 8 -27.64 3.94 16.78
C ALA A 8 -26.71 5.03 17.34
N LEU A 9 -26.17 5.91 16.48
CA LEU A 9 -25.06 6.82 16.81
C LEU A 9 -25.44 8.29 16.91
N LYS A 10 -26.61 8.70 16.39
CA LYS A 10 -27.07 10.10 16.46
C LYS A 10 -28.30 10.30 17.32
N THR A 11 -29.35 9.50 17.11
CA THR A 11 -30.66 9.72 17.76
C THR A 11 -30.91 8.81 18.96
N ASN A 12 -29.92 8.01 19.37
CA ASN A 12 -30.05 7.11 20.50
C ASN A 12 -29.83 7.86 21.83
N GLU A 13 -30.91 8.16 22.54
CA GLU A 13 -30.85 8.86 23.85
C GLU A 13 -30.14 8.04 24.95
N PHE A 14 -29.92 6.75 24.74
CA PHE A 14 -29.20 5.87 25.66
C PHE A 14 -27.73 5.69 25.31
N LEU A 15 -27.25 6.25 24.19
CA LEU A 15 -25.85 6.14 23.81
C LEU A 15 -24.98 7.04 24.70
N GLN A 16 -24.13 6.41 25.51
CA GLN A 16 -23.12 7.13 26.30
C GLN A 16 -21.84 7.39 25.50
N PHE A 17 -21.35 6.38 24.78
CA PHE A 17 -20.11 6.44 24.00
C PHE A 17 -20.11 5.35 22.91
N ALA A 18 -19.55 5.67 21.75
CA ALA A 18 -19.34 4.70 20.68
C ALA A 18 -18.01 4.99 19.97
N VAL A 19 -17.33 3.91 19.57
CA VAL A 19 -16.18 3.97 18.67
C VAL A 19 -16.57 3.28 17.37
N LEU A 20 -16.24 3.92 16.25
CA LEU A 20 -16.40 3.34 14.92
C LEU A 20 -15.03 3.24 14.28
N THR A 21 -14.60 2.02 13.97
CA THR A 21 -13.32 1.74 13.30
C THR A 21 -13.57 1.16 11.91
N GLY A 22 -12.65 1.41 10.99
CA GLY A 22 -12.72 0.93 9.61
C GLY A 22 -11.54 1.44 8.79
N CYS A 23 -11.32 0.84 7.62
CA CYS A 23 -10.24 1.23 6.71
C CYS A 23 -10.59 2.42 5.82
N LEU A 24 -11.89 2.74 5.66
CA LEU A 24 -12.37 3.92 4.96
C LEU A 24 -13.37 4.68 5.80
N ARG A 25 -13.49 5.97 5.50
CA ARG A 25 -14.28 6.92 6.26
C ARG A 25 -15.78 6.70 6.01
N VAL A 26 -16.57 6.78 7.07
CA VAL A 26 -18.01 6.96 6.94
C VAL A 26 -18.28 8.42 6.61
N SER A 27 -18.91 8.67 5.46
CA SER A 27 -19.18 10.02 4.96
C SER A 27 -19.94 10.86 5.99
N LYS A 28 -19.44 12.07 6.26
CA LYS A 28 -20.18 13.11 7.00
C LYS A 28 -21.17 13.72 6.01
N GLU A 29 -22.47 13.53 6.22
CA GLU A 29 -23.45 14.16 5.33
C GLU A 29 -23.39 15.69 5.48
N SER A 30 -23.06 16.39 4.40
CA SER A 30 -22.90 17.86 4.39
C SER A 30 -24.21 18.62 4.09
N ILE A 31 -25.26 17.96 3.60
CA ILE A 31 -26.51 18.62 3.18
C ILE A 31 -27.78 18.07 3.83
N PHE A 32 -27.71 16.95 4.57
CA PHE A 32 -28.86 16.36 5.27
C PHE A 32 -28.54 16.10 6.74
N THR A 33 -29.57 16.00 7.57
CA THR A 33 -29.53 15.81 9.03
C THR A 33 -29.00 14.43 9.47
N GLY A 34 -28.26 13.73 8.62
CA GLY A 34 -27.61 12.46 8.90
C GLY A 34 -26.50 12.57 9.94
N LEU A 35 -25.84 11.45 10.18
CA LEU A 35 -24.78 11.29 11.16
C LEU A 35 -23.56 12.16 10.81
N ASN A 36 -23.24 13.14 11.66
CA ASN A 36 -22.28 14.19 11.35
C ASN A 36 -21.44 14.66 12.55
N ASN A 37 -21.64 14.07 13.73
CA ASN A 37 -21.10 14.51 15.02
C ASN A 37 -19.91 13.66 15.52
N PHE A 38 -19.04 13.20 14.62
CA PHE A 38 -17.84 12.44 15.00
C PHE A 38 -16.57 13.26 14.94
N GLU A 39 -15.76 13.11 15.99
CA GLU A 39 -14.33 13.33 15.95
C GLU A 39 -13.68 12.20 15.16
N ILE A 40 -12.68 12.54 14.36
CA ILE A 40 -12.01 11.60 13.47
C ILE A 40 -10.58 11.52 13.92
N ASN A 41 -10.14 10.29 14.14
CA ASN A 41 -8.76 9.97 14.41
C ASN A 41 -8.29 9.00 13.32
N SER A 42 -7.24 9.39 12.61
CA SER A 42 -6.71 8.73 11.42
C SER A 42 -5.20 8.60 11.51
N ILE A 43 -4.62 7.83 10.58
CA ILE A 43 -3.19 7.55 10.55
C ILE A 43 -2.28 8.79 10.39
N VAL A 44 -2.83 9.96 10.09
CA VAL A 44 -2.07 11.23 10.00
C VAL A 44 -2.16 12.07 11.26
N ASP A 45 -3.11 11.77 12.14
CA ASP A 45 -3.30 12.52 13.37
C ASP A 45 -2.24 12.08 14.40
N ILE A 46 -1.67 13.06 15.11
CA ILE A 46 -0.66 12.81 16.15
C ILE A 46 -1.33 12.24 17.40
N ASP A 47 -2.57 12.65 17.65
CA ASP A 47 -3.34 12.08 18.72
C ASP A 47 -3.55 10.60 18.42
N HIS A 48 -3.06 9.74 19.29
CA HIS A 48 -3.18 8.29 19.20
C HIS A 48 -2.39 7.58 18.08
N ASP A 49 -1.30 8.18 17.60
CA ASP A 49 -0.46 7.60 16.54
C ASP A 49 0.18 6.25 16.90
N GLU A 50 0.49 6.02 18.18
CA GLU A 50 1.01 4.74 18.70
C GLU A 50 -0.03 3.61 18.77
N GLN A 51 -1.34 3.90 18.73
CA GLN A 51 -2.40 2.92 19.00
C GLN A 51 -2.87 2.15 17.75
N PHE A 52 -2.28 2.41 16.58
CA PHE A 52 -2.64 1.77 15.32
C PHE A 52 -1.85 0.48 15.02
N GLY A 53 -0.87 0.13 15.85
CA GLY A 53 -0.10 -1.10 15.69
C GLY A 53 0.80 -1.38 16.89
N PHE A 54 1.98 -1.94 16.64
CA PHE A 54 3.00 -2.11 17.69
C PHE A 54 4.12 -1.10 17.52
N THR A 55 4.62 -0.60 18.64
CA THR A 55 5.84 0.20 18.72
C THR A 55 7.09 -0.69 18.74
N ASP A 56 8.26 -0.09 18.52
CA ASP A 56 9.56 -0.76 18.63
C ASP A 56 9.73 -1.49 19.98
N ASP A 57 9.34 -0.85 21.09
CA ASP A 57 9.45 -1.42 22.43
C ASP A 57 8.51 -2.61 22.64
N GLU A 58 7.30 -2.55 22.11
CA GLU A 58 6.33 -3.65 22.18
C GLU A 58 6.78 -4.86 21.36
N VAL A 59 7.37 -4.63 20.18
CA VAL A 59 7.96 -5.68 19.34
C VAL A 59 9.15 -6.34 20.04
N MET A 60 10.07 -5.54 20.58
CA MET A 60 11.23 -6.06 21.32
C MET A 60 10.80 -6.88 22.54
N LYS A 61 9.79 -6.40 23.28
CA LYS A 61 9.21 -7.12 24.41
C LYS A 61 8.57 -8.43 23.98
N LEU A 62 7.72 -8.41 22.96
CA LEU A 62 7.06 -9.61 22.43
C LEU A 62 8.09 -10.68 22.07
N LEU A 63 9.16 -10.32 21.36
CA LEU A 63 10.22 -11.27 20.99
C LEU A 63 10.99 -11.78 22.21
N SER A 64 11.25 -10.91 23.19
CA SER A 64 11.90 -11.29 24.45
C SER A 64 11.07 -12.29 25.25
N ASP A 65 9.75 -12.11 25.30
CA ASP A 65 8.83 -12.99 26.04
C ASP A 65 8.84 -14.44 25.51
N TYR A 66 9.34 -14.66 24.28
CA TYR A 66 9.48 -15.98 23.65
C TYR A 66 10.95 -16.43 23.45
N ASP A 67 11.92 -15.75 24.08
CA ASP A 67 13.36 -16.00 23.90
C ASP A 67 13.81 -15.91 22.43
N ARG A 68 13.32 -14.89 21.70
CA ARG A 68 13.61 -14.63 20.27
C ARG A 68 14.13 -13.22 19.99
N SER A 69 14.68 -12.53 20.99
CA SER A 69 15.19 -11.15 20.85
C SER A 69 16.23 -11.02 19.74
N GLU A 70 17.01 -12.06 19.45
CA GLU A 70 18.00 -12.10 18.38
C GLU A 70 17.39 -11.94 16.97
N ARG A 71 16.09 -12.17 16.82
CA ARG A 71 15.36 -12.04 15.56
C ARG A 71 14.78 -10.65 15.33
N TYR A 72 14.94 -9.72 16.28
CA TYR A 72 14.45 -8.34 16.12
C TYR A 72 14.95 -7.64 14.83
N PRO A 73 16.23 -7.77 14.40
CA PRO A 73 16.68 -7.18 13.15
C PRO A 73 15.88 -7.65 11.93
N ASP A 74 15.47 -8.93 11.91
CA ASP A 74 14.64 -9.46 10.83
C ASP A 74 13.24 -8.84 10.84
N VAL A 75 12.67 -8.62 12.04
CA VAL A 75 11.36 -7.98 12.20
C VAL A 75 11.43 -6.53 11.75
N LYS A 76 12.48 -5.82 12.14
CA LYS A 76 12.70 -4.42 11.75
C LYS A 76 12.86 -4.28 10.24
N GLU A 77 13.69 -5.12 9.61
CA GLU A 77 13.87 -5.06 8.15
C GLU A 77 12.57 -5.37 7.37
N TRP A 78 11.76 -6.33 7.85
CA TRP A 78 10.62 -6.81 7.10
C TRP A 78 9.31 -6.06 7.36
N TYR A 79 9.09 -5.58 8.58
CA TYR A 79 7.78 -5.18 9.06
C TYR A 79 7.72 -3.75 9.65
N ASP A 80 8.87 -3.13 9.91
CA ASP A 80 8.95 -1.71 10.33
C ASP A 80 8.78 -0.77 9.14
N GLY A 81 8.23 0.42 9.38
CA GLY A 81 8.24 1.51 8.41
C GLY A 81 6.90 2.20 8.20
N TYR A 82 5.85 1.91 8.98
CA TYR A 82 4.63 2.70 8.92
C TYR A 82 4.78 3.96 9.78
N HIS A 83 4.94 5.11 9.12
CA HIS A 83 4.98 6.39 9.81
C HIS A 83 3.56 6.98 9.94
N PHE A 84 2.97 6.85 11.13
CA PHE A 84 1.65 7.38 11.46
C PHE A 84 1.82 8.49 12.49
N GLY A 85 1.16 9.64 12.29
CA GLY A 85 1.42 10.83 13.10
C GLY A 85 2.92 11.15 13.14
N ASN A 86 3.55 10.98 14.31
CA ASN A 86 5.00 11.06 14.53
C ASN A 86 5.65 9.72 14.97
N ALA A 87 4.90 8.63 14.99
CA ALA A 87 5.34 7.33 15.46
C ALA A 87 5.63 6.36 14.30
N ASP A 88 6.66 5.54 14.47
CA ASP A 88 6.94 4.41 13.59
C ASP A 88 6.31 3.15 14.15
N ILE A 89 5.45 2.53 13.35
CA ILE A 89 4.52 1.48 13.77
C ILE A 89 4.74 0.23 12.94
N TYR A 90 4.59 -0.91 13.59
CA TYR A 90 4.58 -2.23 12.97
C TYR A 90 3.14 -2.72 12.80
N CYS A 91 2.87 -3.40 11.69
CA CYS A 91 1.63 -4.12 11.52
C CYS A 91 1.55 -5.31 12.52
N PRO A 92 0.55 -5.34 13.44
CA PRO A 92 0.48 -6.38 14.46
C PRO A 92 0.36 -7.79 13.88
N TRP A 93 -0.34 -7.94 12.75
CA TRP A 93 -0.54 -9.24 12.11
C TRP A 93 0.78 -9.87 11.68
N ASP A 94 1.68 -9.09 11.09
CA ASP A 94 2.93 -9.60 10.52
C ASP A 94 3.90 -9.98 11.65
N VAL A 95 4.02 -9.13 12.68
CA VAL A 95 4.83 -9.39 13.87
C VAL A 95 4.34 -10.65 14.62
N ILE A 96 3.03 -10.76 14.90
CA ILE A 96 2.46 -11.90 15.62
C ILE A 96 2.69 -13.20 14.84
N ASN A 97 2.45 -13.20 13.52
CA ASN A 97 2.63 -14.40 12.72
C ASN A 97 4.09 -14.81 12.60
N PHE A 98 5.01 -13.85 12.53
CA PHE A 98 6.43 -14.16 12.52
C PHE A 98 6.89 -14.71 13.87
N ALA A 99 6.55 -14.05 14.98
CA ALA A 99 6.85 -14.53 16.33
C ALA A 99 6.30 -15.96 16.55
N LYS A 100 5.05 -16.22 16.12
CA LYS A 100 4.45 -17.56 16.16
C LYS A 100 5.24 -18.59 15.34
N LYS A 101 5.73 -18.22 14.15
CA LYS A 101 6.60 -19.10 13.35
C LYS A 101 7.90 -19.40 14.09
N LEU A 102 8.54 -18.39 14.70
CA LEU A 102 9.79 -18.55 15.44
C LEU A 102 9.68 -19.44 16.68
N VAL A 103 8.49 -19.49 17.30
CA VAL A 103 8.21 -20.45 18.38
C VAL A 103 8.21 -21.89 17.85
N SER A 104 7.68 -22.11 16.64
CA SER A 104 7.58 -23.44 16.04
C SER A 104 8.88 -23.89 15.36
N ASP A 105 9.59 -22.95 14.74
CA ASP A 105 10.85 -23.14 14.03
C ASP A 105 11.75 -21.91 14.28
N PRO A 106 12.75 -22.02 15.17
CA PRO A 106 13.68 -20.92 15.46
C PRO A 106 14.50 -20.46 14.25
N SER A 107 14.57 -21.26 13.18
CA SER A 107 15.26 -20.93 11.94
C SER A 107 14.34 -20.35 10.85
N ALA A 108 13.04 -20.19 11.15
CA ALA A 108 12.07 -19.67 10.21
C ALA A 108 12.49 -18.31 9.67
N ARG A 109 12.33 -18.11 8.36
CA ARG A 109 12.56 -16.82 7.71
C ARG A 109 11.30 -15.96 7.80
N PRO A 110 11.43 -14.62 7.80
CA PRO A 110 10.31 -13.73 7.58
C PRO A 110 9.54 -14.10 6.32
N SER A 111 8.27 -13.72 6.27
CA SER A 111 7.39 -13.99 5.13
C SER A 111 6.43 -12.83 4.95
N ALA A 112 5.92 -12.68 3.74
CA ALA A 112 4.82 -11.76 3.48
C ALA A 112 3.48 -12.38 3.94
N PHE A 113 3.08 -12.11 5.16
CA PHE A 113 1.82 -12.54 5.76
C PHE A 113 0.62 -11.75 5.24
N TRP A 114 0.84 -10.48 4.91
CA TRP A 114 -0.14 -9.56 4.35
C TRP A 114 -0.60 -9.99 2.94
N ILE A 115 0.27 -10.63 2.16
CA ILE A 115 -0.07 -11.20 0.83
C ILE A 115 -1.18 -12.25 0.93
N ASN A 116 -1.33 -12.94 2.05
CA ASN A 116 -2.37 -13.94 2.25
C ASN A 116 -3.68 -13.35 2.79
N SER A 117 -3.73 -12.04 3.00
CA SER A 117 -4.96 -11.31 3.29
C SER A 117 -5.61 -10.86 1.98
N SER A 118 -6.93 -10.69 1.97
CA SER A 118 -7.74 -10.32 0.80
C SER A 118 -7.49 -8.89 0.25
N GLY A 119 -6.37 -8.25 0.60
CA GLY A 119 -6.07 -6.85 0.29
C GLY A 119 -5.45 -6.60 -1.09
N ASN A 120 -4.75 -7.57 -1.68
CA ASN A 120 -3.88 -7.35 -2.85
C ASN A 120 -4.59 -6.83 -4.11
N ASP A 121 -5.92 -6.94 -4.16
CA ASP A 121 -6.73 -6.41 -5.26
C ASP A 121 -6.52 -4.90 -5.47
N MET A 122 -6.18 -4.14 -4.41
CA MET A 122 -5.96 -2.70 -4.55
C MET A 122 -4.71 -2.38 -5.37
N VAL A 123 -3.58 -3.04 -5.09
CA VAL A 123 -2.34 -2.86 -5.86
C VAL A 123 -2.53 -3.35 -7.28
N LYS A 124 -3.23 -4.47 -7.47
CA LYS A 124 -3.56 -4.96 -8.80
C LYS A 124 -4.37 -3.94 -9.60
N ARG A 125 -5.46 -3.41 -9.02
CA ARG A 125 -6.30 -2.36 -9.64
C ARG A 125 -5.48 -1.12 -9.99
N PHE A 126 -4.57 -0.74 -9.09
CA PHE A 126 -3.69 0.40 -9.28
C PHE A 126 -2.74 0.20 -10.47
N VAL A 127 -2.08 -0.95 -10.55
CA VAL A 127 -1.22 -1.31 -11.68
C VAL A 127 -2.02 -1.42 -12.98
N ASP A 128 -3.22 -2.00 -12.94
CA ASP A 128 -4.11 -2.14 -14.10
C ASP A 128 -4.52 -0.78 -14.70
N LYS A 129 -4.72 0.24 -13.85
CA LYS A 129 -5.14 1.60 -14.25
C LYS A 129 -3.97 2.56 -14.51
N ALA A 130 -2.73 2.15 -14.24
CA ALA A 130 -1.55 3.00 -14.35
C ALA A 130 -1.25 3.39 -15.81
N ASP A 131 -1.25 4.70 -16.05
CA ASP A 131 -0.70 5.31 -17.27
C ASP A 131 0.83 5.36 -17.23
N GLN A 132 1.49 5.87 -18.28
CA GLN A 132 2.95 5.87 -18.34
C GLN A 132 3.59 6.63 -17.16
N THR A 133 3.05 7.79 -16.79
CA THR A 133 3.54 8.58 -15.66
C THR A 133 3.43 7.79 -14.36
N THR A 134 2.27 7.18 -14.12
CA THR A 134 2.03 6.39 -12.90
C THR A 134 2.93 5.15 -12.86
N ARG A 135 3.23 4.55 -14.01
CA ARG A 135 4.18 3.43 -14.10
C ARG A 135 5.58 3.85 -13.69
N ASP A 136 6.07 4.97 -14.20
CA ASP A 136 7.39 5.51 -13.83
C ASP A 136 7.46 5.81 -12.31
N GLU A 137 6.36 6.28 -11.73
CA GLU A 137 6.22 6.49 -10.28
C GLU A 137 6.23 5.17 -9.49
N ILE A 138 5.56 4.12 -9.99
CA ILE A 138 5.63 2.77 -9.42
C ILE A 138 7.05 2.21 -9.48
N GLU A 139 7.76 2.36 -10.61
CA GLU A 139 9.17 1.95 -10.73
C GLU A 139 10.02 2.63 -9.66
N LYS A 140 9.84 3.95 -9.48
CA LYS A 140 10.56 4.72 -8.47
C LYS A 140 10.29 4.21 -7.06
N LEU A 141 9.04 3.89 -6.72
CA LEU A 141 8.67 3.33 -5.42
C LEU A 141 9.29 1.95 -5.20
N VAL A 142 9.22 1.06 -6.19
CA VAL A 142 9.81 -0.30 -6.10
C VAL A 142 11.33 -0.23 -5.99
N ALA A 143 11.97 0.81 -6.55
CA ALA A 143 13.39 1.09 -6.39
C ALA A 143 13.77 1.69 -5.02
N GLY A 144 12.79 1.94 -4.13
CA GLY A 144 13.01 2.53 -2.80
C GLY A 144 13.03 4.06 -2.79
N GLY A 145 12.65 4.70 -3.90
CA GLY A 145 12.44 6.15 -3.95
C GLY A 145 11.08 6.57 -3.40
N PHE A 146 10.80 7.88 -3.48
CA PHE A 146 9.53 8.47 -3.06
C PHE A 146 8.82 9.19 -4.21
N VAL A 147 7.51 9.35 -4.08
CA VAL A 147 6.67 10.17 -4.98
C VAL A 147 5.94 11.24 -4.17
N GLU A 148 5.65 12.38 -4.79
CA GLU A 148 4.94 13.48 -4.14
C GLU A 148 3.50 13.51 -4.60
N LYS A 149 2.55 13.32 -3.67
CA LYS A 149 1.12 13.27 -3.99
C LYS A 149 0.28 14.10 -3.02
N GLN A 150 -0.64 14.89 -3.55
CA GLN A 150 -1.72 15.45 -2.74
C GLN A 150 -2.77 14.36 -2.54
N LEU A 151 -3.13 14.10 -1.27
CA LEU A 151 -4.02 13.01 -0.92
C LEU A 151 -5.35 13.52 -0.40
N ARG A 152 -6.41 12.77 -0.73
CA ARG A 152 -7.76 12.99 -0.23
C ARG A 152 -8.09 11.93 0.82
N LEU A 153 -8.02 12.32 2.10
CA LEU A 153 -8.20 11.41 3.24
C LEU A 153 -9.68 11.15 3.60
N ASP A 154 -10.62 11.80 2.93
CA ASP A 154 -12.06 11.71 3.20
C ASP A 154 -12.84 10.96 2.11
N LEU A 155 -12.16 10.09 1.36
CA LEU A 155 -12.76 9.28 0.29
C LEU A 155 -13.77 8.25 0.83
N THR A 156 -14.84 8.06 0.07
CA THR A 156 -15.80 6.98 0.25
C THR A 156 -15.57 5.84 -0.74
N TYR A 157 -16.16 4.67 -0.47
CA TYR A 157 -15.98 3.46 -1.31
C TYR A 157 -16.38 3.65 -2.78
N ASP A 158 -17.42 4.44 -3.05
CA ASP A 158 -17.90 4.74 -4.40
C ASP A 158 -16.98 5.71 -5.16
N GLU A 159 -16.06 6.39 -4.48
CA GLU A 159 -15.14 7.34 -5.09
C GLU A 159 -13.80 6.72 -5.48
N ILE A 160 -13.44 5.56 -4.91
CA ILE A 160 -12.12 4.92 -5.07
C ILE A 160 -11.73 4.80 -6.54
N ASP A 161 -12.66 4.34 -7.38
CA ASP A 161 -12.37 3.98 -8.76
C ASP A 161 -12.48 5.15 -9.75
N ASN A 162 -12.83 6.36 -9.28
CA ASN A 162 -13.09 7.53 -10.13
C ASN A 162 -11.84 8.10 -10.80
N THR A 163 -10.72 8.15 -10.07
CA THR A 163 -9.44 8.72 -10.55
C THR A 163 -8.25 7.92 -10.01
N ILE A 164 -7.10 8.03 -10.68
CA ILE A 164 -5.85 7.43 -10.19
C ILE A 164 -5.37 8.09 -8.87
N ASP A 165 -5.66 9.38 -8.67
CA ASP A 165 -5.35 10.11 -7.43
C ASP A 165 -6.12 9.57 -6.22
N ASN A 166 -7.35 9.09 -6.43
CA ASN A 166 -8.11 8.44 -5.38
C ASN A 166 -7.46 7.10 -4.98
N LEU A 167 -6.90 6.36 -5.95
CA LEU A 167 -6.16 5.13 -5.64
C LEU A 167 -4.88 5.42 -4.85
N TRP A 168 -4.14 6.49 -5.17
CA TRP A 168 -3.00 6.93 -4.35
C TRP A 168 -3.41 7.20 -2.90
N SER A 169 -4.54 7.87 -2.70
CA SER A 169 -5.09 8.16 -1.37
C SER A 169 -5.48 6.89 -0.62
N VAL A 170 -6.10 5.92 -1.30
CA VAL A 170 -6.48 4.63 -0.69
C VAL A 170 -5.25 3.78 -0.37
N LEU A 171 -4.26 3.73 -1.26
CA LEU A 171 -3.00 3.00 -1.00
C LEU A 171 -2.32 3.54 0.27
N PHE A 172 -2.33 4.85 0.48
CA PHE A 172 -1.83 5.46 1.70
C PHE A 172 -2.67 5.12 2.93
N THR A 173 -4.00 5.35 2.90
CA THR A 173 -4.86 5.14 4.08
C THR A 173 -4.99 3.66 4.48
N THR A 174 -4.69 2.74 3.57
CA THR A 174 -4.75 1.29 3.83
C THR A 174 -3.39 0.66 4.08
N GLY A 175 -2.30 1.45 4.11
CA GLY A 175 -0.97 0.97 4.47
C GLY A 175 -0.17 0.29 3.35
N TYR A 176 -0.56 0.44 2.08
CA TYR A 176 0.34 0.10 0.97
C TYR A 176 1.47 1.11 0.81
N LEU A 177 1.23 2.35 1.26
CA LEU A 177 2.19 3.44 1.26
C LEU A 177 2.19 4.10 2.63
N THR A 178 3.33 4.71 2.97
CA THR A 178 3.51 5.56 4.14
C THR A 178 4.15 6.88 3.72
N LYS A 179 4.25 7.85 4.63
CA LYS A 179 4.92 9.13 4.38
C LYS A 179 6.30 9.17 5.03
N ILE A 180 7.24 9.85 4.38
CA ILE A 180 8.56 10.21 4.96
C ILE A 180 8.72 11.72 5.16
N GLY A 181 7.64 12.47 4.94
CA GLY A 181 7.60 13.91 5.05
C GLY A 181 6.55 14.55 4.15
N GLU A 182 6.51 15.87 4.18
CA GLU A 182 5.55 16.69 3.46
C GLU A 182 6.26 17.82 2.73
N VAL A 183 5.72 18.25 1.59
CA VAL A 183 6.23 19.38 0.81
C VAL A 183 5.11 20.39 0.56
N LYS A 184 5.41 21.68 0.74
CA LYS A 184 4.46 22.74 0.40
C LYS A 184 4.30 22.78 -1.11
N VAL A 185 3.05 22.75 -1.57
CA VAL A 185 2.75 22.86 -2.99
C VAL A 185 3.00 24.32 -3.42
N PRO A 186 3.73 24.56 -4.52
CA PRO A 186 3.94 25.92 -5.01
C PRO A 186 2.61 26.65 -5.20
N ASP A 187 2.57 27.90 -4.74
CA ASP A 187 1.42 28.80 -4.87
C ASP A 187 0.10 28.29 -4.21
N SER A 188 0.22 27.35 -3.26
CA SER A 188 -0.90 26.82 -2.49
C SER A 188 -0.57 26.74 -1.00
N GLU A 189 -1.58 26.83 -0.15
CA GLU A 189 -1.45 26.50 1.29
C GLU A 189 -1.59 24.99 1.56
N SER A 190 -1.74 24.18 0.51
CA SER A 190 -1.77 22.72 0.61
C SER A 190 -0.37 22.09 0.63
N TYR A 191 -0.30 20.91 1.21
CA TYR A 191 0.89 20.07 1.26
C TYR A 191 0.67 18.80 0.44
N ALA A 192 1.74 18.31 -0.17
CA ALA A 192 1.82 16.99 -0.75
C ALA A 192 2.65 16.08 0.16
N TYR A 193 2.29 14.81 0.22
CA TYR A 193 3.01 13.80 0.99
C TYR A 193 4.11 13.18 0.14
N LYS A 194 5.29 13.00 0.73
CA LYS A 194 6.36 12.16 0.17
C LYS A 194 6.07 10.71 0.51
N LEU A 195 5.48 9.99 -0.42
CA LEU A 195 5.05 8.62 -0.24
C LEU A 195 6.14 7.63 -0.59
N VAL A 196 6.29 6.60 0.23
CA VAL A 196 7.17 5.44 0.01
C VAL A 196 6.45 4.14 0.31
N ILE A 197 7.01 3.03 -0.17
CA ILE A 197 6.62 1.69 0.28
C ILE A 197 7.20 1.50 1.70
N PRO A 198 6.39 1.15 2.72
CA PRO A 198 6.82 1.18 4.11
C PRO A 198 7.93 0.17 4.42
N ASN A 199 7.80 -1.05 3.91
CA ASN A 199 8.66 -2.16 4.32
C ASN A 199 8.87 -3.19 3.20
N LYS A 200 9.73 -4.17 3.49
CA LYS A 200 10.08 -5.21 2.52
C LYS A 200 8.91 -6.10 2.15
N GLU A 201 8.02 -6.40 3.09
CA GLU A 201 6.82 -7.19 2.83
C GLU A 201 5.90 -6.52 1.80
N VAL A 202 5.58 -5.25 1.99
CA VAL A 202 4.72 -4.52 1.05
C VAL A 202 5.41 -4.36 -0.30
N ARG A 203 6.74 -4.19 -0.32
CA ARG A 203 7.51 -4.17 -1.58
C ARG A 203 7.37 -5.48 -2.36
N GLU A 204 7.41 -6.63 -1.70
CA GLU A 204 7.17 -7.93 -2.33
C GLU A 204 5.75 -8.02 -2.90
N VAL A 205 4.73 -7.46 -2.22
CA VAL A 205 3.35 -7.38 -2.76
C VAL A 205 3.36 -6.64 -4.09
N PHE A 206 3.96 -5.45 -4.17
CA PHE A 206 4.04 -4.67 -5.41
C PHE A 206 4.74 -5.45 -6.52
N ILE A 207 5.90 -6.05 -6.23
CA ILE A 207 6.67 -6.83 -7.21
C ILE A 207 5.83 -7.99 -7.76
N LEU A 208 5.19 -8.78 -6.89
CA LEU A 208 4.35 -9.90 -7.33
C LEU A 208 3.16 -9.44 -8.17
N GLN A 209 2.46 -8.37 -7.77
CA GLN A 209 1.32 -7.88 -8.54
C GLN A 209 1.73 -7.33 -9.91
N ILE A 210 2.87 -6.65 -10.01
CA ILE A 210 3.42 -6.20 -11.29
C ILE A 210 3.78 -7.40 -12.18
N GLN A 211 4.38 -8.45 -11.62
CA GLN A 211 4.70 -9.67 -12.36
C GLN A 211 3.45 -10.40 -12.87
N GLU A 212 2.42 -10.55 -12.02
CA GLU A 212 1.16 -11.19 -12.41
C GLU A 212 0.40 -10.37 -13.44
N TRP A 213 0.38 -9.04 -13.28
CA TRP A 213 -0.15 -8.12 -14.27
C TRP A 213 0.57 -8.29 -15.61
N PHE A 214 1.90 -8.31 -15.61
CA PHE A 214 2.69 -8.46 -16.83
C PHE A 214 2.40 -9.79 -17.54
N LYS A 215 2.35 -10.90 -16.80
CA LYS A 215 1.95 -12.21 -17.35
C LYS A 215 0.57 -12.13 -18.02
N ALA A 216 -0.39 -11.46 -17.40
CA ALA A 216 -1.73 -11.29 -17.95
C ALA A 216 -1.76 -10.39 -19.20
N VAL A 217 -0.96 -9.32 -19.25
CA VAL A 217 -0.83 -8.45 -20.42
C VAL A 217 -0.19 -9.20 -21.58
N VAL A 218 0.92 -9.89 -21.35
CA VAL A 218 1.62 -10.69 -22.38
C VAL A 218 0.74 -11.82 -22.90
N ALA A 219 0.00 -12.51 -22.03
CA ALA A 219 -0.92 -13.57 -22.43
C ALA A 219 -2.06 -13.07 -23.33
N LYS A 220 -2.44 -11.78 -23.22
CA LYS A 220 -3.47 -11.15 -24.05
C LYS A 220 -2.90 -10.59 -25.37
N ASP A 221 -1.60 -10.32 -25.44
CA ASP A 221 -0.94 -9.76 -26.63
C ASP A 221 -0.44 -10.87 -27.58
N ASP A 222 -1.39 -11.68 -28.03
CA ASP A 222 -1.13 -12.87 -28.84
C ASP A 222 -0.40 -12.55 -30.15
N ASP A 223 -0.72 -11.41 -30.79
CA ASP A 223 -0.09 -11.01 -32.05
C ASP A 223 1.39 -10.62 -31.90
N THR A 224 1.72 -9.80 -30.89
CA THR A 224 3.12 -9.42 -30.60
C THR A 224 3.95 -10.64 -30.23
N MET A 225 3.39 -11.54 -29.42
CA MET A 225 4.07 -12.76 -28.98
C MET A 225 4.24 -13.79 -30.11
N LYS A 226 3.28 -13.91 -31.02
CA LYS A 226 3.42 -14.70 -32.26
C LYS A 226 4.51 -14.15 -33.17
N LEU A 227 4.57 -12.82 -33.34
CA LEU A 227 5.60 -12.17 -34.14
C LEU A 227 6.99 -12.37 -33.54
N LEU A 228 7.13 -12.22 -32.22
CA LEU A 228 8.39 -12.49 -31.51
C LEU A 228 8.81 -13.96 -31.67
N SER A 229 7.88 -14.90 -31.49
CA SER A 229 8.16 -16.34 -31.61
C SER A 229 8.63 -16.72 -33.02
N ARG A 230 7.98 -16.18 -34.07
CA ARG A 230 8.43 -16.38 -35.46
C ARG A 230 9.81 -15.78 -35.70
N ALA A 231 10.05 -14.55 -35.24
CA ALA A 231 11.34 -13.89 -35.40
C ALA A 231 12.48 -14.69 -34.73
N ILE A 232 12.24 -15.32 -33.58
CA ILE A 232 13.20 -16.21 -32.92
C ILE A 232 13.49 -17.45 -33.78
N LEU A 233 12.46 -18.11 -34.32
CA LEU A 233 12.62 -19.29 -35.17
C LEU A 233 13.37 -18.97 -36.47
N ASP A 234 13.07 -17.81 -37.06
CA ASP A 234 13.67 -17.33 -38.31
C ASP A 234 15.06 -16.69 -38.09
N LYS A 235 15.49 -16.52 -36.83
CA LYS A 235 16.72 -15.81 -36.43
C LYS A 235 16.78 -14.37 -36.95
N ASP A 236 15.62 -13.71 -37.06
CA ASP A 236 15.53 -12.31 -37.49
C ASP A 236 15.85 -11.38 -36.31
N GLU A 237 17.13 -11.07 -36.14
CA GLU A 237 17.64 -10.23 -35.05
C GLU A 237 16.95 -8.85 -34.99
N LYS A 238 16.63 -8.25 -36.15
CA LYS A 238 15.98 -6.94 -36.21
C LYS A 238 14.56 -7.02 -35.66
N GLN A 239 13.83 -8.05 -36.07
CA GLN A 239 12.46 -8.23 -35.61
C GLN A 239 12.41 -8.68 -34.14
N ILE A 240 13.35 -9.52 -33.69
CA ILE A 240 13.52 -9.85 -32.26
C ILE A 240 13.72 -8.58 -31.44
N ALA A 241 14.70 -7.73 -31.80
CA ALA A 241 14.98 -6.49 -31.08
C ALA A 241 13.77 -5.54 -31.06
N ARG A 242 13.07 -5.42 -32.20
CA ARG A 242 11.87 -4.58 -32.31
C ARG A 242 10.74 -5.07 -31.39
N GLN A 243 10.42 -6.36 -31.43
CA GLN A 243 9.34 -6.91 -30.61
C GLN A 243 9.68 -6.89 -29.12
N LEU A 244 10.94 -7.18 -28.75
CA LEU A 244 11.41 -7.03 -27.38
C LEU A 244 11.26 -5.59 -26.89
N ASN A 245 11.66 -4.59 -27.67
CA ASN A 245 11.48 -3.19 -27.28
C ASN A 245 10.00 -2.82 -27.08
N ILE A 246 9.08 -3.34 -27.89
CA ILE A 246 7.64 -3.10 -27.73
C ILE A 246 7.12 -3.73 -26.43
N VAL A 247 7.56 -4.96 -26.11
CA VAL A 247 7.18 -5.62 -24.86
C VAL A 247 7.77 -4.86 -23.67
N MET A 248 9.05 -4.52 -23.72
CA MET A 248 9.76 -3.79 -22.66
C MET A 248 9.20 -2.39 -22.42
N SER A 249 8.84 -1.65 -23.46
CA SER A 249 8.27 -0.30 -23.30
C SER A 249 6.90 -0.29 -22.61
N ARG A 250 6.26 -1.44 -22.49
CA ARG A 250 4.97 -1.60 -21.80
C ARG A 250 5.14 -2.14 -20.39
N MET A 251 6.35 -2.49 -19.97
CA MET A 251 6.63 -3.03 -18.64
C MET A 251 6.77 -1.93 -17.60
N ILE A 252 6.55 -2.32 -16.34
CA ILE A 252 6.98 -1.59 -15.16
C ILE A 252 8.24 -2.28 -14.67
N SER A 253 9.38 -1.58 -14.66
CA SER A 253 10.64 -2.17 -14.20
C SER A 253 10.62 -2.41 -12.68
N ILE A 254 11.00 -3.63 -12.31
CA ILE A 254 11.10 -4.09 -10.92
C ILE A 254 12.53 -4.51 -10.54
N LEU A 255 13.43 -4.59 -11.53
CA LEU A 255 14.81 -5.07 -11.38
C LEU A 255 15.84 -3.98 -11.74
N ASP A 256 15.48 -3.03 -12.60
CA ASP A 256 16.38 -1.92 -12.91
C ASP A 256 16.26 -0.86 -11.82
N THR A 257 17.28 -0.79 -10.97
CA THR A 257 17.59 0.47 -10.29
C THR A 257 18.01 1.46 -11.37
N LYS A 258 17.07 2.26 -11.89
CA LYS A 258 17.45 3.52 -12.54
C LYS A 258 18.35 4.25 -11.55
N ALA A 259 19.62 4.42 -11.91
CA ALA A 259 20.53 5.24 -11.12
C ALA A 259 19.86 6.61 -10.94
N PRO A 260 19.89 7.20 -9.74
CA PRO A 260 19.34 8.54 -9.56
C PRO A 260 20.12 9.51 -10.47
N ASP A 261 19.39 10.26 -11.29
CA ASP A 261 19.91 11.39 -12.08
C ASP A 261 20.47 12.49 -11.15
#